data_AF-A0A852VVU0-F1
#
_entry.id   AF-A0A852VVU0-F1
#
_cell.length_a   1.000
_cell.length_b   1.000
_cell.length_c   1.000
_cell.angle_alpha   90.00
_cell.angle_beta   90.00
_cell.angle_gamma   90.00
#
_symmetry.space_group_name_H-M   'P 1'
#
loop_
_entity.id
_entity.type
_entity.pdbx_description
1 polymer ?
#
loop_
_entity_poly.entity_id
_entity_poly.type
_entity_poly.pdbx_seq_one_letter_code
_entity_poly.pdbx_strand_id
1 'polypeptide(L)'
;MTDPRRRHYGVLYGLEAPPPGPLALVWGNCQAESVRVLLAGVDGLPVTPVRIPPVHELTADDLPHLRRLLSRTRLLASQPVRDDYRDLPLGTAQVAAGLAPGAVVVRWPVIRHPALHPWSAIVRHASDPAAVPPGVPYHDLRALAAAAGREPGPPPTPEALREVGRRGIAELARREARDTDAGVSDAIAGFGAAAAHTLNHPGNGVLMLLAGRILDAAGMPGVVCDPGRTLLGGIRSPLRADVVDALGLDTPPRPHWCVSDRAIGEDEVAAAQRAWYATHPGWVDAGLARHADTLELLGL
;
A
#
# COMPACT_ATOMS: atom_id res chain seq x y z
N MET A 1 -16.07 17.25 -23.91
CA MET A 1 -16.14 16.00 -23.12
C MET A 1 -15.37 16.20 -21.83
N THR A 2 -15.97 16.00 -20.66
CA THR A 2 -15.23 16.06 -19.38
C THR A 2 -14.18 14.96 -19.32
N ASP A 3 -12.99 15.28 -18.80
CA ASP A 3 -11.91 14.35 -18.52
C ASP A 3 -12.40 13.19 -17.61
N PRO A 4 -12.19 11.90 -17.98
CA PRO A 4 -12.55 10.74 -17.15
C PRO A 4 -12.03 10.83 -15.71
N ARG A 5 -10.82 11.35 -15.49
CA ARG A 5 -10.26 11.56 -14.14
C ARG A 5 -11.11 12.55 -13.37
N ARG A 6 -11.45 13.68 -14.00
CA ARG A 6 -12.25 14.71 -13.34
C ARG A 6 -13.64 14.22 -12.96
N ARG A 7 -14.27 13.40 -13.80
CA ARG A 7 -15.54 12.72 -13.44
C ARG A 7 -15.36 11.75 -12.29
N HIS A 8 -14.28 10.96 -12.28
CA HIS A 8 -14.04 9.99 -11.21
C HIS A 8 -13.82 10.65 -9.83
N TYR A 9 -13.24 11.84 -9.80
CA TYR A 9 -13.05 12.65 -8.61
C TYR A 9 -13.96 13.89 -8.61
N GLY A 10 -15.23 13.72 -8.97
CA GLY A 10 -16.18 14.81 -9.22
C GLY A 10 -16.28 15.84 -8.09
N VAL A 11 -16.31 15.38 -6.84
CA VAL A 11 -16.35 16.26 -5.65
C VAL A 11 -15.06 17.11 -5.52
N LEU A 12 -13.88 16.51 -5.75
CA LEU A 12 -12.61 17.24 -5.73
C LEU A 12 -12.63 18.35 -6.78
N TYR A 13 -13.00 18.05 -8.01
CA TYR A 13 -12.98 19.03 -9.10
C TYR A 13 -14.20 19.97 -9.12
N GLY A 14 -15.18 19.76 -8.24
CA GLY A 14 -16.40 20.58 -8.17
C GLY A 14 -17.39 20.30 -9.30
N LEU A 15 -17.28 19.14 -9.95
CA LEU A 15 -18.29 18.64 -10.89
C LEU A 15 -19.51 18.06 -10.16
N GLU A 16 -19.31 17.61 -8.93
CA GLU A 16 -20.36 17.15 -8.02
C GLU A 16 -20.37 18.03 -6.77
N ALA A 17 -21.56 18.33 -6.25
CA ALA A 17 -21.67 19.04 -5.00
C ALA A 17 -21.05 18.19 -3.88
N PRO A 18 -20.17 18.74 -3.03
CA PRO A 18 -19.72 18.03 -1.84
C PRO A 18 -20.91 17.70 -0.94
N PRO A 19 -20.85 16.57 -0.20
CA PRO A 19 -21.90 16.21 0.74
C PRO A 19 -22.13 17.34 1.78
N PRO A 20 -23.36 17.46 2.32
CA PRO A 20 -23.64 18.43 3.37
C PRO A 20 -22.82 18.10 4.62
N GLY A 21 -22.50 19.13 5.41
CA GLY A 21 -21.77 18.95 6.66
C GLY A 21 -20.25 18.81 6.51
N PRO A 22 -19.57 18.34 7.57
CA PRO A 22 -18.11 18.25 7.62
C PRO A 22 -17.59 17.03 6.84
N LEU A 23 -16.38 17.17 6.30
CA LEU A 23 -15.76 16.14 5.46
C LEU A 23 -14.70 15.34 6.22
N ALA A 24 -14.47 14.12 5.75
CA ALA A 24 -13.26 13.37 6.03
C ALA A 24 -12.43 13.21 4.74
N LEU A 25 -11.12 13.39 4.86
CA LEU A 25 -10.18 13.05 3.80
C LEU A 25 -9.28 11.91 4.26
N VAL A 26 -9.10 10.93 3.38
CA VAL A 26 -8.14 9.85 3.60
C VAL A 26 -6.98 10.04 2.67
N TRP A 27 -5.79 10.25 3.23
CA TRP A 27 -4.61 10.73 2.54
C TRP A 27 -3.53 9.65 2.52
N GLY A 28 -2.95 9.38 1.35
CA GLY A 28 -1.89 8.38 1.20
C GLY A 28 -1.83 7.76 -0.19
N ASN A 29 -1.24 6.57 -0.26
CA ASN A 29 -1.14 5.78 -1.48
C ASN A 29 -2.46 5.06 -1.82
N CYS A 30 -2.41 4.02 -2.68
CA CYS A 30 -3.58 3.24 -3.08
C CYS A 30 -4.40 2.66 -1.91
N GLN A 31 -3.80 2.44 -0.73
CA GLN A 31 -4.50 1.97 0.46
C GLN A 31 -5.53 3.00 0.98
N ALA A 32 -5.30 4.30 0.75
CA ALA A 32 -6.14 5.37 1.26
C ALA A 32 -7.58 5.30 0.73
N GLU A 33 -7.76 4.97 -0.55
CA GLU A 33 -9.10 4.77 -1.12
C GLU A 33 -9.83 3.59 -0.45
N SER A 34 -9.10 2.54 -0.06
CA SER A 34 -9.71 1.38 0.59
C SER A 34 -10.19 1.71 2.00
N VAL A 35 -9.38 2.45 2.77
CA VAL A 35 -9.79 2.99 4.08
C VAL A 35 -10.98 3.95 3.90
N ARG A 36 -10.97 4.83 2.89
CA ARG A 36 -12.10 5.73 2.62
C ARG A 36 -13.40 4.97 2.34
N VAL A 37 -13.34 3.88 1.55
CA VAL A 37 -14.51 3.02 1.29
C VAL A 37 -15.08 2.46 2.58
N LEU A 38 -14.22 1.99 3.49
CA LEU A 38 -14.64 1.45 4.78
C LEU A 38 -15.29 2.53 5.66
N LEU A 39 -14.65 3.70 5.79
CA LEU A 39 -15.22 4.82 6.55
C LEU A 39 -16.54 5.31 5.96
N ALA A 40 -16.70 5.28 4.63
CA ALA A 40 -17.94 5.70 3.98
C ALA A 40 -19.10 4.71 4.18
N GLY A 41 -18.80 3.47 4.57
CA GLY A 41 -19.80 2.46 4.93
C GLY A 41 -20.19 2.45 6.40
N VAL A 42 -19.68 3.39 7.21
CA VAL A 42 -20.00 3.48 8.64
C VAL A 42 -21.26 4.31 8.82
N ASP A 43 -22.30 3.68 9.38
CA ASP A 43 -23.56 4.35 9.67
C ASP A 43 -23.42 5.42 10.75
N GLY A 44 -24.01 6.59 10.52
CA GLY A 44 -24.06 7.68 11.49
C GLY A 44 -22.73 8.40 11.76
N LEU A 45 -21.70 8.17 10.93
CA LEU A 45 -20.42 8.86 11.09
C LEU A 45 -20.62 10.39 10.97
N PRO A 46 -20.09 11.20 11.91
CA PRO A 46 -20.35 12.65 11.93
C PRO A 46 -19.63 13.43 10.84
N VAL A 47 -18.86 12.75 9.98
CA VAL A 47 -18.10 13.30 8.85
C VAL A 47 -18.33 12.43 7.62
N THR A 48 -18.33 13.04 6.43
CA THR A 48 -18.49 12.28 5.17
C THR A 48 -17.16 12.12 4.44
N PRO A 49 -16.65 10.89 4.25
CA PRO A 49 -15.41 10.64 3.51
C PRO A 49 -15.53 10.95 2.02
N VAL A 50 -14.66 11.82 1.50
CA VAL A 50 -14.66 12.23 0.08
C VAL A 50 -13.55 11.52 -0.70
N ARG A 51 -13.88 11.09 -1.92
CA ARG A 51 -12.93 10.46 -2.84
C ARG A 51 -11.97 11.50 -3.43
N ILE A 52 -10.67 11.22 -3.31
CA ILE A 52 -9.58 12.01 -3.90
C ILE A 52 -8.54 11.06 -4.54
N PRO A 53 -7.72 11.53 -5.49
CA PRO A 53 -6.59 10.76 -5.99
C PRO A 53 -5.61 10.39 -4.88
N PRO A 54 -4.92 9.24 -4.98
CA PRO A 54 -3.81 8.97 -4.08
C PRO A 54 -2.69 10.00 -4.27
N VAL A 55 -1.91 10.25 -3.22
CA VAL A 55 -0.95 11.37 -3.16
C VAL A 55 0.07 11.40 -4.30
N HIS A 56 0.44 10.23 -4.84
CA HIS A 56 1.42 10.13 -5.93
C HIS A 56 0.85 10.46 -7.31
N GLU A 57 -0.47 10.55 -7.44
CA GLU A 57 -1.16 10.96 -8.66
C GLU A 57 -1.55 12.45 -8.67
N LEU A 58 -1.37 13.17 -7.56
CA LEU A 58 -1.71 14.59 -7.49
C LEU A 58 -0.70 15.44 -8.26
N THR A 59 -1.20 16.45 -8.95
CA THR A 59 -0.39 17.45 -9.66
C THR A 59 -0.60 18.85 -9.08
N ALA A 60 0.17 19.83 -9.56
CA ALA A 60 0.01 21.23 -9.16
C ALA A 60 -1.42 21.76 -9.43
N ASP A 61 -2.05 21.31 -10.52
CA ASP A 61 -3.41 21.72 -10.91
C ASP A 61 -4.48 21.24 -9.93
N ASP A 62 -4.19 20.18 -9.16
CA ASP A 62 -5.11 19.64 -8.15
C ASP A 62 -5.10 20.46 -6.85
N LEU A 63 -4.08 21.29 -6.60
CA LEU A 63 -3.88 21.98 -5.31
C LEU A 63 -4.99 22.97 -4.95
N PRO A 64 -5.51 23.82 -5.86
CA PRO A 64 -6.61 24.72 -5.52
C PRO A 64 -7.88 23.96 -5.14
N HIS A 65 -8.13 22.82 -5.81
CA HIS A 65 -9.26 21.94 -5.54
C HIS A 65 -9.14 21.24 -4.18
N LEU A 66 -7.93 20.76 -3.87
CA LEU A 66 -7.62 20.16 -2.58
C LEU A 66 -7.81 21.14 -1.42
N ARG A 67 -7.28 22.37 -1.53
CA ARG A 67 -7.42 23.41 -0.50
C ARG A 67 -8.89 23.70 -0.16
N ARG A 68 -9.76 23.72 -1.16
CA ARG A 68 -11.20 23.90 -0.96
C ARG A 68 -11.79 22.78 -0.10
N LEU A 69 -11.43 21.52 -0.34
CA LEU A 69 -11.90 20.40 0.49
C LEU A 69 -11.31 20.45 1.90
N LEU A 70 -10.02 20.77 2.04
CA LEU A 70 -9.34 20.84 3.33
C LEU A 70 -10.02 21.85 4.28
N SER A 71 -10.44 23.00 3.78
CA SER A 71 -11.16 24.02 4.57
C SER A 71 -12.48 23.54 5.21
N ARG A 72 -13.02 22.41 4.74
CA ARG A 72 -14.25 21.77 5.26
C ARG A 72 -13.99 20.43 5.97
N THR A 73 -12.74 20.00 6.01
CA THR A 73 -12.35 18.70 6.53
C THR A 73 -12.22 18.76 8.04
N ARG A 74 -12.93 17.86 8.74
CA ARG A 74 -12.86 17.67 10.20
C ARG A 74 -12.10 16.41 10.61
N LEU A 75 -11.90 15.47 9.70
CA LEU A 75 -11.02 14.32 9.88
C LEU A 75 -10.04 14.21 8.73
N LEU A 76 -8.75 14.20 9.03
CA LEU A 76 -7.71 13.79 8.10
C LEU A 76 -7.10 12.48 8.57
N ALA A 77 -7.46 11.37 7.93
CA ALA A 77 -6.84 10.07 8.16
C ALA A 77 -5.68 9.88 7.18
N SER A 78 -4.43 9.99 7.63
CA SER A 78 -3.27 10.19 6.74
C SER A 78 -2.17 9.17 6.94
N GLN A 79 -1.61 8.66 5.83
CA GLN A 79 -0.29 8.06 5.87
C GLN A 79 0.77 9.14 6.10
N PRO A 80 1.90 8.85 6.77
CA PRO A 80 3.05 9.74 6.80
C PRO A 80 3.57 10.02 5.38
N VAL A 81 3.45 11.27 4.95
CA VAL A 81 3.99 11.80 3.70
C VAL A 81 4.94 12.93 4.06
N ARG A 82 6.18 12.85 3.56
CA ARG A 82 7.18 13.91 3.76
C ARG A 82 6.72 15.22 3.14
N ASP A 83 7.15 16.33 3.72
CA ASP A 83 6.96 17.63 3.11
C ASP A 83 7.63 17.70 1.73
N ASP A 84 7.04 18.50 0.86
CA ASP A 84 7.48 18.71 -0.52
C ASP A 84 7.58 17.40 -1.31
N TYR A 85 6.64 16.48 -1.03
CA TYR A 85 6.55 15.23 -1.74
C TYR A 85 6.27 15.47 -3.23
N ARG A 86 7.23 15.06 -4.06
CA ARG A 86 7.26 15.31 -5.51
C ARG A 86 7.18 16.80 -5.87
N ASP A 87 7.90 17.63 -5.09
CA ASP A 87 8.02 19.07 -5.32
C ASP A 87 6.69 19.83 -5.20
N LEU A 88 5.75 19.24 -4.46
CA LEU A 88 4.42 19.79 -4.18
C LEU A 88 4.17 19.79 -2.67
N PRO A 89 3.37 20.75 -2.15
CA PRO A 89 3.07 20.87 -0.72
C PRO A 89 2.06 19.81 -0.26
N LEU A 90 2.45 18.54 -0.38
CA LEU A 90 1.62 17.35 -0.19
C LEU A 90 2.01 16.57 1.08
N GLY A 91 2.97 17.08 1.86
CA GLY A 91 3.34 16.49 3.14
C GLY A 91 2.18 16.47 4.12
N THR A 92 2.17 15.49 5.01
CA THR A 92 1.08 15.35 5.99
C THR A 92 0.94 16.60 6.85
N ALA A 93 2.05 17.25 7.23
CA ALA A 93 2.03 18.51 7.98
C ALA A 93 1.47 19.67 7.14
N GLN A 94 1.93 19.79 5.88
CA GLN A 94 1.47 20.84 4.96
C GLN A 94 -0.03 20.73 4.65
N VAL A 95 -0.54 19.51 4.46
CA VAL A 95 -1.97 19.24 4.23
C VAL A 95 -2.78 19.51 5.49
N ALA A 96 -2.28 19.09 6.66
CA ALA A 96 -2.93 19.34 7.95
C ALA A 96 -3.08 20.83 8.27
N ALA A 97 -2.13 21.67 7.84
CA ALA A 97 -2.20 23.11 8.02
C ALA A 97 -3.38 23.78 7.27
N GLY A 98 -3.94 23.12 6.26
CA GLY A 98 -5.11 23.61 5.51
C GLY A 98 -6.47 23.22 6.08
N LEU A 99 -6.51 22.47 7.20
CA LEU A 99 -7.74 21.93 7.76
C LEU A 99 -8.60 22.99 8.46
N ALA A 100 -9.89 22.67 8.62
CA ALA A 100 -10.79 23.49 9.42
C ALA A 100 -10.36 23.54 10.91
N PRO A 101 -10.60 24.64 11.64
CA PRO A 101 -10.32 24.71 13.08
C PRO A 101 -10.98 23.56 13.87
N GLY A 102 -10.20 22.88 14.71
CA GLY A 102 -10.67 21.74 15.49
C GLY A 102 -10.83 20.44 14.68
N ALA A 103 -10.24 20.35 13.48
CA ALA A 103 -10.10 19.08 12.77
C ALA A 103 -9.16 18.13 13.52
N VAL A 104 -9.46 16.84 13.45
CA VAL A 104 -8.64 15.75 13.99
C VAL A 104 -7.78 15.18 12.87
N VAL A 105 -6.51 14.93 13.17
CA VAL A 105 -5.57 14.25 12.28
C VAL A 105 -5.20 12.92 12.91
N VAL A 106 -5.44 11.82 12.21
CA VAL A 106 -5.05 10.47 12.63
C VAL A 106 -4.07 9.92 11.61
N ARG A 107 -2.86 9.57 12.04
CA ARG A 107 -1.84 8.98 11.20
C ARG A 107 -1.89 7.46 11.24
N TRP A 108 -1.71 6.81 10.10
CA TRP A 108 -1.71 5.35 9.97
C TRP A 108 -0.59 4.88 9.03
N PRO A 109 -0.05 3.65 9.18
CA PRO A 109 1.15 3.24 8.45
C PRO A 109 0.85 2.92 6.99
N VAL A 110 1.86 3.04 6.13
CA VAL A 110 1.87 2.27 4.88
C VAL A 110 2.07 0.80 5.22
N ILE A 111 1.01 0.00 5.12
CA ILE A 111 1.08 -1.43 5.43
C ILE A 111 1.95 -2.13 4.37
N ARG A 112 2.98 -2.84 4.83
CA ARG A 112 3.75 -3.77 4.02
C ARG A 112 3.94 -5.08 4.78
N HIS A 113 3.60 -6.19 4.16
CA HIS A 113 3.65 -7.51 4.76
C HIS A 113 4.29 -8.51 3.78
N PRO A 114 5.61 -8.75 3.87
CA PRO A 114 6.33 -9.59 2.92
C PRO A 114 6.17 -11.08 3.18
N ALA A 115 5.60 -11.52 4.31
CA ALA A 115 5.59 -12.94 4.71
C ALA A 115 4.97 -13.86 3.64
N LEU A 116 3.87 -13.42 3.02
CA LEU A 116 3.17 -14.19 1.98
C LEU A 116 3.91 -14.18 0.63
N HIS A 117 4.80 -13.21 0.40
CA HIS A 117 5.44 -12.94 -0.88
C HIS A 117 6.92 -12.53 -0.68
N PRO A 118 7.77 -13.41 -0.12
CA PRO A 118 9.08 -13.01 0.43
C PRO A 118 10.07 -12.53 -0.64
N TRP A 119 9.89 -12.94 -1.90
CA TRP A 119 10.70 -12.48 -3.03
C TRP A 119 10.19 -11.20 -3.69
N SER A 120 9.03 -10.68 -3.28
CA SER A 120 8.44 -9.49 -3.88
C SER A 120 9.00 -8.22 -3.24
N ALA A 121 9.45 -7.28 -4.08
CA ALA A 121 10.13 -6.07 -3.63
C ALA A 121 9.62 -4.81 -4.34
N ILE A 122 9.69 -3.68 -3.63
CA ILE A 122 9.64 -2.34 -4.23
C ILE A 122 11.07 -1.81 -4.23
N VAL A 123 11.56 -1.46 -5.42
CA VAL A 123 12.85 -0.80 -5.60
C VAL A 123 12.58 0.60 -6.16
N ARG A 124 13.35 1.58 -5.68
CA ARG A 124 13.23 2.97 -6.08
C ARG A 124 14.62 3.44 -6.47
N HIS A 125 14.73 4.08 -7.63
CA HIS A 125 15.97 4.70 -8.09
C HIS A 125 15.76 6.22 -8.18
N ALA A 126 16.82 7.00 -7.95
CA ALA A 126 16.70 8.45 -7.87
C ALA A 126 16.32 9.11 -9.21
N SER A 127 16.74 8.51 -10.34
CA SER A 127 16.45 9.06 -11.67
C SER A 127 14.98 8.96 -12.08
N ASP A 128 14.29 7.92 -11.60
CA ASP A 128 12.83 7.78 -11.74
C ASP A 128 12.27 6.97 -10.56
N PRO A 129 11.86 7.65 -9.47
CA PRO A 129 11.28 6.97 -8.32
C PRO A 129 9.92 6.32 -8.63
N ALA A 130 9.24 6.67 -9.71
CA ALA A 130 7.94 6.15 -10.06
C ALA A 130 8.02 4.90 -10.95
N ALA A 131 9.16 4.63 -11.57
CA ALA A 131 9.37 3.45 -12.40
C ALA A 131 8.98 2.16 -11.67
N VAL A 132 8.34 1.27 -12.43
CA VAL A 132 7.97 -0.08 -12.01
C VAL A 132 8.45 -1.08 -13.05
N PRO A 133 8.83 -2.31 -12.66
CA PRO A 133 9.31 -3.30 -13.61
C PRO A 133 8.17 -3.81 -14.51
N PRO A 134 8.48 -4.38 -15.68
CA PRO A 134 7.46 -4.91 -16.59
C PRO A 134 6.78 -6.17 -16.04
N GLY A 135 5.61 -6.49 -16.60
CA GLY A 135 4.77 -7.64 -16.22
C GLY A 135 3.89 -7.32 -15.01
N VAL A 136 4.49 -6.97 -13.89
CA VAL A 136 3.81 -6.60 -12.63
C VAL A 136 4.59 -5.51 -11.89
N PRO A 137 3.93 -4.63 -11.10
CA PRO A 137 4.56 -3.48 -10.47
C PRO A 137 5.37 -3.82 -9.20
N TYR A 138 6.05 -4.97 -9.20
CA TYR A 138 6.88 -5.48 -8.10
C TYR A 138 8.12 -6.15 -8.67
N HIS A 139 9.28 -5.83 -8.12
CA HIS A 139 10.52 -6.51 -8.47
C HIS A 139 10.53 -7.90 -7.85
N ASP A 140 11.05 -8.88 -8.59
CA ASP A 140 11.38 -10.19 -8.06
C ASP A 140 12.85 -10.21 -7.63
N LEU A 141 13.11 -10.47 -6.34
CA LEU A 141 14.46 -10.55 -5.78
C LEU A 141 15.31 -11.64 -6.46
N ARG A 142 14.71 -12.72 -6.95
CA ARG A 142 15.42 -13.78 -7.69
C ARG A 142 15.86 -13.28 -9.06
N ALA A 143 14.99 -12.54 -9.76
CA ALA A 143 15.33 -11.94 -11.04
C ALA A 143 16.39 -10.84 -10.90
N LEU A 144 16.36 -10.06 -9.81
CA LEU A 144 17.40 -9.08 -9.47
C LEU A 144 18.74 -9.75 -9.20
N ALA A 145 18.77 -10.80 -8.37
CA ALA A 145 19.99 -11.56 -8.07
C ALA A 145 20.60 -12.17 -9.35
N ALA A 146 19.77 -12.80 -10.19
CA ALA A 146 20.20 -13.35 -11.47
C ALA A 146 20.75 -12.26 -12.42
N ALA A 147 20.11 -11.09 -12.49
CA ALA A 147 20.58 -9.98 -13.32
C ALA A 147 21.93 -9.41 -12.84
N ALA A 148 22.24 -9.57 -11.55
CA ALA A 148 23.54 -9.23 -10.98
C ALA A 148 24.59 -10.34 -11.14
N GLY A 149 24.27 -11.44 -11.84
CA GLY A 149 25.16 -12.57 -12.03
C GLY A 149 25.36 -13.43 -10.78
N ARG A 150 24.42 -13.37 -9.81
CA ARG A 150 24.44 -14.26 -8.64
C ARG A 150 23.79 -15.59 -8.99
N GLU A 151 24.50 -16.67 -8.68
CA GLU A 151 23.93 -18.01 -8.72
C GLU A 151 23.04 -18.23 -7.49
N PRO A 152 21.81 -18.75 -7.65
CA PRO A 152 20.95 -19.04 -6.52
C PRO A 152 21.60 -20.12 -5.63
N GLY A 153 21.58 -19.88 -4.32
CA GLY A 153 21.94 -20.88 -3.32
C GLY A 153 20.88 -21.98 -3.18
N PRO A 154 21.00 -22.84 -2.16
CA PRO A 154 19.96 -23.79 -1.81
C PRO A 154 18.62 -23.09 -1.55
N PRO A 155 17.47 -23.75 -1.81
CA PRO A 155 16.16 -23.19 -1.45
C PRO A 155 16.10 -22.75 0.02
N PRO A 156 15.44 -21.62 0.32
CA PRO A 156 15.37 -21.12 1.69
C PRO A 156 14.67 -22.11 2.61
N THR A 157 15.16 -22.21 3.85
CA THR A 157 14.52 -23.05 4.85
C THR A 157 13.15 -22.48 5.26
N PRO A 158 12.24 -23.30 5.81
CA PRO A 158 10.98 -22.79 6.38
C PRO A 158 11.20 -21.69 7.43
N GLU A 159 12.28 -21.77 8.21
CA GLU A 159 12.62 -20.75 9.20
C GLU A 159 13.06 -19.44 8.57
N ALA A 160 13.81 -19.48 7.47
CA ALA A 160 14.17 -18.27 6.73
C ALA A 160 12.92 -17.54 6.19
N LEU A 161 11.94 -18.29 5.67
CA LEU A 161 10.67 -17.72 5.21
C LEU A 161 9.87 -17.08 6.35
N ARG A 162 9.81 -17.74 7.52
CA ARG A 162 9.20 -17.16 8.73
C ARG A 162 9.93 -15.90 9.19
N GLU A 163 11.26 -15.90 9.13
CA GLU A 163 12.08 -14.75 9.53
C GLU A 163 11.84 -13.53 8.63
N VAL A 164 11.64 -13.70 7.31
CA VAL A 164 11.22 -12.60 6.42
C VAL A 164 9.92 -11.97 6.94
N GLY A 165 8.95 -12.80 7.34
CA GLY A 165 7.69 -12.35 7.94
C GLY A 165 7.88 -11.60 9.26
N ARG A 166 8.68 -12.16 10.17
CA ARG A 166 9.00 -11.54 11.48
C ARG A 166 9.67 -10.17 11.30
N ARG A 167 10.68 -10.07 10.42
CA ARG A 167 11.34 -8.80 10.08
C ARG A 167 10.37 -7.79 9.47
N GLY A 168 9.47 -8.25 8.59
CA GLY A 168 8.43 -7.41 8.00
C GLY A 168 7.47 -6.82 9.03
N ILE A 169 7.01 -7.63 9.99
CA ILE A 169 6.14 -7.18 11.09
C ILE A 169 6.89 -6.22 12.01
N ALA A 170 8.13 -6.54 12.39
CA ALA A 170 8.96 -5.67 13.22
C ALA A 170 9.21 -4.30 12.55
N GLU A 171 9.47 -4.29 11.24
CA GLU A 171 9.59 -3.07 10.45
C GLU A 171 8.30 -2.24 10.43
N LEU A 172 7.14 -2.90 10.28
CA LEU A 172 5.83 -2.24 10.33
C LEU A 172 5.59 -1.65 11.72
N ALA A 173 5.77 -2.43 12.79
CA ALA A 173 5.64 -2.00 14.17
C ALA A 173 6.54 -0.79 14.50
N ARG A 174 7.78 -0.81 14.03
CA ARG A 174 8.72 0.31 14.22
C ARG A 174 8.21 1.60 13.57
N ARG A 175 7.64 1.53 12.37
CA ARG A 175 7.06 2.70 11.69
C ARG A 175 5.79 3.17 12.38
N GLU A 176 4.98 2.24 12.85
CA GLU A 176 3.77 2.54 13.59
C GLU A 176 4.08 3.33 14.85
N ALA A 177 5.02 2.84 15.67
CA ALA A 177 5.42 3.49 16.92
C ALA A 177 6.06 4.88 16.72
N ARG A 178 6.66 5.13 15.55
CA ARG A 178 7.36 6.40 15.26
C ARG A 178 6.43 7.48 14.74
N ASP A 179 5.54 7.14 13.80
CA ASP A 179 4.87 8.13 12.96
C ASP A 179 3.33 8.04 12.96
N THR A 180 2.73 7.11 13.72
CA THR A 180 1.30 6.78 13.58
C THR A 180 0.54 6.76 14.89
N ASP A 181 -0.75 7.05 14.81
CA ASP A 181 -1.72 7.03 15.90
C ASP A 181 -2.53 5.71 15.89
N ALA A 182 -2.62 5.05 14.73
CA ALA A 182 -3.27 3.75 14.54
C ALA A 182 -2.38 2.81 13.72
N GLY A 183 -2.27 1.55 14.16
CA GLY A 183 -1.45 0.51 13.53
C GLY A 183 -2.17 -0.83 13.42
N VAL A 184 -1.53 -1.84 12.81
CA VAL A 184 -2.05 -3.22 12.70
C VAL A 184 -0.97 -4.29 12.87
N SER A 185 0.28 -3.91 13.14
CA SER A 185 1.41 -4.86 13.19
C SER A 185 1.23 -5.99 14.21
N ASP A 186 0.56 -5.70 15.33
CA ASP A 186 0.24 -6.64 16.41
C ASP A 186 -0.77 -7.72 16.01
N ALA A 187 -1.60 -7.47 15.00
CA ALA A 187 -2.70 -8.35 14.61
C ALA A 187 -2.56 -8.93 13.20
N ILE A 188 -1.73 -8.34 12.33
CA ILE A 188 -1.68 -8.69 10.90
C ILE A 188 -1.41 -10.17 10.63
N ALA A 189 -0.59 -10.83 11.46
CA ALA A 189 -0.27 -12.25 11.32
C ALA A 189 -1.51 -13.15 11.53
N GLY A 190 -2.45 -12.74 12.38
CA GLY A 190 -3.67 -13.49 12.68
C GLY A 190 -4.62 -13.64 11.49
N PHE A 191 -4.43 -12.85 10.42
CA PHE A 191 -5.23 -12.97 9.19
C PHE A 191 -4.73 -14.03 8.21
N GLY A 192 -3.60 -14.69 8.51
CA GLY A 192 -3.05 -15.79 7.69
C GLY A 192 -2.94 -15.41 6.21
N ALA A 193 -3.41 -16.29 5.31
CA ALA A 193 -3.38 -16.06 3.87
C ALA A 193 -4.25 -14.88 3.41
N ALA A 194 -5.21 -14.42 4.22
CA ALA A 194 -6.05 -13.27 3.93
C ALA A 194 -5.41 -11.93 4.32
N ALA A 195 -4.22 -11.94 4.95
CA ALA A 195 -3.55 -10.74 5.41
C ALA A 195 -3.22 -9.76 4.27
N ALA A 196 -2.82 -10.28 3.10
CA ALA A 196 -2.47 -9.45 1.95
C ALA A 196 -2.64 -10.15 0.59
N HIS A 197 -2.90 -9.36 -0.45
CA HIS A 197 -2.94 -9.78 -1.85
C HIS A 197 -1.57 -9.68 -2.54
N THR A 198 -0.79 -8.68 -2.16
CA THR A 198 0.60 -8.42 -2.56
C THR A 198 1.34 -7.83 -1.37
N LEU A 199 2.64 -7.56 -1.48
CA LEU A 199 3.43 -7.05 -0.35
C LEU A 199 2.85 -5.77 0.30
N ASN A 200 2.12 -4.93 -0.44
CA ASN A 200 1.55 -3.67 0.04
C ASN A 200 0.03 -3.54 -0.19
N HIS A 201 -0.65 -4.61 -0.58
CA HIS A 201 -2.11 -4.63 -0.74
C HIS A 201 -2.71 -5.48 0.39
N PRO A 202 -2.93 -4.90 1.59
CA PRO A 202 -3.57 -5.62 2.70
C PRO A 202 -4.97 -6.11 2.31
N GLY A 203 -5.38 -7.25 2.86
CA GLY A 203 -6.72 -7.79 2.68
C GLY A 203 -7.78 -7.04 3.50
N ASN A 204 -9.05 -7.33 3.20
CA ASN A 204 -10.20 -6.65 3.82
C ASN A 204 -10.15 -6.67 5.36
N GLY A 205 -9.87 -7.81 5.99
CA GLY A 205 -9.84 -7.92 7.45
C GLY A 205 -8.81 -6.98 8.11
N VAL A 206 -7.61 -6.89 7.53
CA VAL A 206 -6.56 -5.96 7.99
C VAL A 206 -6.99 -4.51 7.81
N LEU A 207 -7.58 -4.17 6.66
CA LEU A 207 -8.07 -2.82 6.37
C LEU A 207 -9.25 -2.42 7.28
N MET A 208 -10.15 -3.35 7.57
CA MET A 208 -11.29 -3.14 8.48
C MET A 208 -10.81 -2.89 9.91
N LEU A 209 -9.86 -3.69 10.40
CA LEU A 209 -9.22 -3.46 11.69
C LEU A 209 -8.55 -2.08 11.75
N LEU A 210 -7.80 -1.72 10.70
CA LEU A 210 -7.16 -0.40 10.63
C LEU A 210 -8.20 0.73 10.65
N ALA A 211 -9.26 0.63 9.85
CA ALA A 211 -10.30 1.65 9.79
C ALA A 211 -11.01 1.82 11.15
N GLY A 212 -11.27 0.72 11.87
CA GLY A 212 -11.78 0.78 13.25
C GLY A 212 -10.83 1.52 14.19
N ARG A 213 -9.54 1.18 14.17
CA ARG A 213 -8.52 1.86 14.98
C ARG A 213 -8.34 3.34 14.62
N ILE A 214 -8.56 3.71 13.36
CA ILE A 214 -8.58 5.12 12.94
C ILE A 214 -9.76 5.85 13.56
N LEU A 215 -10.96 5.24 13.60
CA LEU A 215 -12.13 5.83 14.26
C LEU A 215 -11.90 5.98 15.77
N ASP A 216 -11.36 4.95 16.42
CA ASP A 216 -11.03 4.97 17.84
C ASP A 216 -10.04 6.10 18.16
N ALA A 217 -8.95 6.20 17.39
CA ALA A 217 -7.96 7.27 17.54
C ALA A 217 -8.54 8.67 17.25
N ALA A 218 -9.53 8.76 16.37
CA ALA A 218 -10.25 10.00 16.08
C ALA A 218 -11.30 10.36 17.14
N GLY A 219 -11.60 9.46 18.09
CA GLY A 219 -12.71 9.60 19.02
C GLY A 219 -14.08 9.61 18.32
N MET A 220 -14.20 8.93 17.18
CA MET A 220 -15.42 8.91 16.38
C MET A 220 -16.21 7.61 16.61
N PRO A 221 -17.53 7.68 16.80
CA PRO A 221 -18.35 6.48 16.93
C PRO A 221 -18.50 5.79 15.58
N GLY A 222 -18.71 4.48 15.62
CA GLY A 222 -19.06 3.71 14.43
C GLY A 222 -18.53 2.29 14.47
N VAL A 223 -19.12 1.44 13.64
CA VAL A 223 -18.64 0.07 13.42
C VAL A 223 -18.29 -0.07 11.96
N VAL A 224 -17.08 -0.52 11.66
CA VAL A 224 -16.64 -0.81 10.30
C VAL A 224 -17.19 -2.17 9.88
N CYS A 225 -17.99 -2.17 8.82
CA CYS A 225 -18.60 -3.37 8.25
C CYS A 225 -17.81 -3.87 7.03
N ASP A 226 -18.06 -5.12 6.64
CA ASP A 226 -17.54 -5.67 5.38
C ASP A 226 -18.12 -4.86 4.20
N PRO A 227 -17.28 -4.32 3.29
CA PRO A 227 -17.73 -3.56 2.14
C PRO A 227 -18.41 -4.40 1.04
N GLY A 228 -18.53 -5.72 1.21
CA GLY A 228 -19.19 -6.63 0.25
C GLY A 228 -18.40 -6.85 -1.04
N ARG A 229 -17.14 -6.42 -1.08
CA ARG A 229 -16.22 -6.56 -2.22
C ARG A 229 -14.77 -6.64 -1.75
N THR A 230 -13.91 -7.26 -2.56
CA THR A 230 -12.47 -7.26 -2.28
C THR A 230 -11.87 -5.86 -2.52
N LEU A 231 -11.19 -5.32 -1.51
CA LEU A 231 -10.40 -4.10 -1.60
C LEU A 231 -8.97 -4.44 -2.06
N LEU A 232 -8.34 -3.57 -2.87
CA LEU A 232 -6.98 -3.78 -3.41
C LEU A 232 -6.75 -5.11 -4.16
N GLY A 233 -7.82 -5.80 -4.57
CA GLY A 233 -7.77 -7.14 -5.17
C GLY A 233 -7.44 -7.19 -6.66
N GLY A 234 -7.18 -6.05 -7.31
CA GLY A 234 -6.92 -5.99 -8.76
C GLY A 234 -5.61 -6.67 -9.19
N ILE A 235 -4.71 -6.92 -8.24
CA ILE A 235 -3.51 -7.73 -8.44
C ILE A 235 -3.29 -8.63 -7.22
N ARG A 236 -2.93 -9.89 -7.45
CA ARG A 236 -2.54 -10.86 -6.43
C ARG A 236 -1.20 -11.47 -6.81
N SER A 237 -0.25 -11.43 -5.89
CA SER A 237 1.05 -12.09 -6.03
C SER A 237 0.90 -13.62 -5.91
N PRO A 238 1.83 -14.40 -6.50
CA PRO A 238 1.93 -15.82 -6.23
C PRO A 238 2.02 -16.10 -4.73
N LEU A 239 1.33 -17.15 -4.29
CA LEU A 239 1.46 -17.73 -2.96
C LEU A 239 2.01 -19.14 -3.14
N ARG A 240 3.33 -19.29 -3.01
CA ARG A 240 4.02 -20.54 -3.34
C ARG A 240 3.79 -21.61 -2.27
N ALA A 241 3.89 -22.88 -2.68
CA ALA A 241 3.68 -24.03 -1.79
C ALA A 241 4.65 -24.04 -0.61
N ASP A 242 5.93 -23.73 -0.86
CA ASP A 242 6.96 -23.59 0.18
C ASP A 242 6.58 -22.54 1.26
N VAL A 243 5.97 -21.42 0.86
CA VAL A 243 5.45 -20.39 1.77
C VAL A 243 4.20 -20.87 2.53
N VAL A 244 3.26 -21.53 1.85
CA VAL A 244 2.06 -22.12 2.48
C VAL A 244 2.46 -23.08 3.58
N ASP A 245 3.37 -24.01 3.27
CA ASP A 245 3.84 -25.04 4.20
C ASP A 245 4.64 -24.42 5.35
N ALA A 246 5.57 -23.50 5.05
CA ALA A 246 6.41 -22.87 6.07
C ALA A 246 5.58 -22.06 7.08
N LEU A 247 4.55 -21.36 6.62
CA LEU A 247 3.69 -20.53 7.47
C LEU A 247 2.48 -21.28 8.04
N GLY A 248 2.26 -22.54 7.65
CA GLY A 248 1.12 -23.34 8.10
C GLY A 248 -0.24 -22.75 7.69
N LEU A 249 -0.33 -22.23 6.45
CA LEU A 249 -1.53 -21.56 5.97
C LEU A 249 -2.61 -22.56 5.55
N ASP A 250 -3.85 -22.33 5.98
CA ASP A 250 -5.02 -23.10 5.53
C ASP A 250 -5.54 -22.56 4.18
N THR A 251 -4.74 -22.72 3.13
CA THR A 251 -5.12 -22.32 1.77
C THR A 251 -4.28 -23.08 0.73
N PRO A 252 -4.83 -23.40 -0.45
CA PRO A 252 -4.02 -23.97 -1.52
C PRO A 252 -3.02 -22.93 -2.07
N PRO A 253 -1.85 -23.38 -2.56
CA PRO A 253 -0.90 -22.50 -3.22
C PRO A 253 -1.47 -21.93 -4.53
N ARG A 254 -0.99 -20.75 -4.89
CA ARG A 254 -1.24 -20.05 -6.15
C ARG A 254 0.10 -19.77 -6.84
N PRO A 255 0.52 -20.55 -7.86
CA PRO A 255 1.85 -20.45 -8.46
C PRO A 255 1.96 -19.35 -9.53
N HIS A 256 1.01 -18.42 -9.63
CA HIS A 256 0.97 -17.38 -10.65
C HIS A 256 0.47 -16.06 -10.08
N TRP A 257 0.79 -14.97 -10.77
CA TRP A 257 0.18 -13.67 -10.54
C TRP A 257 -1.24 -13.69 -11.09
N CYS A 258 -2.19 -13.09 -10.37
CA CYS A 258 -3.49 -12.72 -10.93
C CYS A 258 -3.49 -11.21 -11.14
N VAL A 259 -3.65 -10.75 -12.37
CA VAL A 259 -3.78 -9.33 -12.71
C VAL A 259 -5.11 -9.17 -13.43
N SER A 260 -6.08 -8.54 -12.76
CA SER A 260 -7.48 -8.56 -13.20
C SER A 260 -7.96 -10.00 -13.43
N ASP A 261 -8.33 -10.36 -14.65
CA ASP A 261 -8.80 -11.67 -15.10
C ASP A 261 -7.68 -12.56 -15.68
N ARG A 262 -6.43 -12.09 -15.69
CA ARG A 262 -5.31 -12.80 -16.29
C ARG A 262 -4.42 -13.49 -15.26
N ALA A 263 -4.08 -14.74 -15.51
CA ALA A 263 -3.01 -15.45 -14.83
C ALA A 263 -1.67 -15.21 -15.58
N ILE A 264 -0.61 -14.84 -14.86
CA ILE A 264 0.72 -14.60 -15.42
C ILE A 264 1.74 -15.43 -14.62
N GLY A 265 2.53 -16.26 -15.31
CA GLY A 265 3.52 -17.15 -14.67
C GLY A 265 4.69 -16.39 -14.04
N GLU A 266 5.27 -16.93 -12.97
CA GLU A 266 6.48 -16.35 -12.35
C GLU A 266 7.65 -16.24 -13.35
N ASP A 267 7.83 -17.24 -14.21
CA ASP A 267 8.91 -17.26 -15.21
C ASP A 267 8.75 -16.20 -16.30
N GLU A 268 7.51 -15.93 -16.72
CA GLU A 268 7.19 -14.87 -17.67
C GLU A 268 7.54 -13.49 -17.08
N VAL A 269 7.12 -13.25 -15.84
CA VAL A 269 7.48 -12.02 -15.12
C VAL A 269 8.99 -11.91 -14.98
N ALA A 270 9.67 -12.96 -14.51
CA ALA A 270 11.10 -12.94 -14.30
C ALA A 270 11.88 -12.69 -15.60
N ALA A 271 11.47 -13.28 -16.73
CA ALA A 271 12.08 -13.05 -18.03
C ALA A 271 11.91 -11.60 -18.49
N ALA A 272 10.69 -11.04 -18.38
CA ALA A 272 10.43 -9.64 -18.71
C ALA A 272 11.27 -8.69 -17.85
N GLN A 273 11.38 -8.97 -16.55
CA GLN A 273 12.18 -8.16 -15.63
C GLN A 273 13.68 -8.22 -15.93
N ARG A 274 14.24 -9.40 -16.21
CA ARG A 274 15.66 -9.53 -16.59
C ARG A 274 15.99 -8.77 -17.88
N ALA A 275 15.11 -8.82 -18.88
CA ALA A 275 15.28 -8.02 -20.10
C ALA A 275 15.29 -6.51 -19.80
N TRP A 276 14.45 -6.07 -18.87
CA TRP A 276 14.43 -4.67 -18.43
C TRP A 276 15.69 -4.29 -17.64
N TYR A 277 16.15 -5.14 -16.71
CA TYR A 277 17.38 -4.91 -15.95
C TYR A 277 18.62 -4.77 -16.82
N ALA A 278 18.70 -5.49 -17.95
CA ALA A 278 19.80 -5.36 -18.90
C ALA A 278 19.94 -3.94 -19.49
N THR A 279 18.85 -3.17 -19.52
CA THR A 279 18.82 -1.77 -19.97
C THR A 279 18.70 -0.76 -18.81
N HIS A 280 18.50 -1.25 -17.58
CA HIS A 280 18.31 -0.45 -16.37
C HIS A 280 19.17 -0.98 -15.20
N PRO A 281 20.50 -1.11 -15.36
CA PRO A 281 21.36 -1.76 -14.36
C PRO A 281 21.34 -1.05 -13.00
N GLY A 282 21.15 0.28 -12.96
CA GLY A 282 21.06 1.03 -11.70
C GLY A 282 19.90 0.59 -10.78
N TRP A 283 18.84 -0.02 -11.32
CA TRP A 283 17.78 -0.63 -10.48
C TRP A 283 18.21 -1.96 -9.88
N VAL A 284 19.12 -2.69 -10.52
CA VAL A 284 19.72 -3.89 -9.95
C VAL A 284 20.54 -3.50 -8.73
N ASP A 285 21.45 -2.54 -8.87
CA ASP A 285 22.29 -2.05 -7.77
C ASP A 285 21.46 -1.51 -6.61
N ALA A 286 20.46 -0.66 -6.91
CA ALA A 286 19.55 -0.13 -5.90
C ALA A 286 18.75 -1.23 -5.20
N GLY A 287 18.31 -2.26 -5.94
CA GLY A 287 17.58 -3.40 -5.40
C GLY A 287 18.44 -4.27 -4.48
N LEU A 288 19.65 -4.61 -4.92
CA LEU A 288 20.61 -5.40 -4.15
C LEU A 288 21.00 -4.69 -2.85
N ALA A 289 21.32 -3.39 -2.92
CA ALA A 289 21.70 -2.63 -1.74
C ALA A 289 20.51 -2.49 -0.76
N ARG A 290 19.30 -2.23 -1.28
CA ARG A 290 18.11 -2.00 -0.44
C ARG A 290 17.64 -3.25 0.30
N HIS A 291 17.84 -4.43 -0.30
CA HIS A 291 17.30 -5.72 0.15
C HIS A 291 18.38 -6.75 0.47
N ALA A 292 19.62 -6.33 0.72
CA ALA A 292 20.78 -7.21 0.96
C ALA A 292 20.49 -8.30 2.01
N ASP A 293 20.00 -7.90 3.19
CA ASP A 293 19.71 -8.84 4.29
C ASP A 293 18.61 -9.87 3.93
N THR A 294 17.63 -9.46 3.12
CA THR A 294 16.56 -10.35 2.66
C THR A 294 17.08 -11.31 1.59
N LEU A 295 17.95 -10.83 0.69
CA LEU A 295 18.61 -11.66 -0.32
C LEU A 295 19.45 -12.73 0.35
N GLU A 296 20.29 -12.36 1.32
CA GLU A 296 21.11 -13.31 2.10
C GLU A 296 20.24 -14.35 2.80
N LEU A 297 19.17 -13.92 3.48
CA LEU A 297 18.24 -14.81 4.17
C LEU A 297 17.55 -15.80 3.21
N LEU A 298 17.32 -15.40 1.97
CA LEU A 298 16.69 -16.22 0.92
C LEU A 298 17.71 -17.02 0.09
N GLY A 299 19.01 -16.90 0.36
CA GLY A 299 20.07 -17.58 -0.38
C GLY A 299 20.30 -17.02 -1.78
N LEU A 300 20.21 -15.69 -1.97
CA LEU A 300 20.28 -14.99 -3.25
C LEU A 300 21.45 -13.99 -3.38
#